data_AF-A0AB34FUZ4-F1
#
_entry.id   AF-A0AB34FUZ4-F1
#
_cell.length_a   1.000
_cell.length_b   1.000
_cell.length_c   1.000
_cell.angle_alpha   90.00
_cell.angle_beta   90.00
_cell.angle_gamma   90.00
#
_symmetry.space_group_name_H-M   'P 1'
#
loop_
_entity.id
_entity.type
_entity.pdbx_description
1 polymer ?
#
loop_
_entity_poly.entity_id
_entity_poly.type
_entity_poly.pdbx_seq_one_letter_code
_entity_poly.pdbx_strand_id
1 'polypeptide(L)'
;MQYVASHTTIPVPRVYAVHTEPNDFIYIEMAYVRGEDLESVWGDLSADQMNSIFADLKRHMSSLRGLQPPAQGVVSSALGFPPYDCRIGNRFFGPMAHDEFHSLVRGTASLEDIAFILSEEVATIHTRRYQTHFAHADLCPRNIIVRGGRIAANLDWAFAGWYPEYWDLTKAHYNLFHGQGRWEEYLRLVMPCYEMELRAERVLGDRMVEPGSAINWYRDGVRGKSGGSAPAAAWLQATAGRKPVDLWTLALCCVESVTLSIDMI
;
A
#
# COMPACT_ATOMS: atom_id res chain seq x y z
N MET A 1 -1.85 -7.16 -9.49
CA MET A 1 -2.95 -7.82 -10.23
C MET A 1 -2.69 -9.27 -10.61
N GLN A 2 -1.76 -9.59 -11.54
CA GLN A 2 -1.55 -10.99 -12.01
C GLN A 2 -1.30 -11.99 -10.88
N TYR A 3 -0.47 -11.63 -9.89
CA TYR A 3 -0.23 -12.45 -8.71
C TYR A 3 -1.52 -12.79 -7.95
N VAL A 4 -2.42 -11.81 -7.76
CA VAL A 4 -3.69 -12.01 -7.06
C VAL A 4 -4.61 -12.93 -7.86
N ALA A 5 -4.69 -12.72 -9.18
CA ALA A 5 -5.50 -13.54 -10.08
C ALA A 5 -5.04 -15.02 -10.13
N SER A 6 -3.74 -15.28 -9.98
CA SER A 6 -3.20 -16.65 -10.03
C SER A 6 -3.26 -17.39 -8.68
N HIS A 7 -3.44 -16.68 -7.56
CA HIS A 7 -3.41 -17.28 -6.22
C HIS A 7 -4.72 -17.17 -5.46
N THR A 8 -5.71 -16.43 -5.97
CA THR A 8 -7.00 -16.22 -5.32
C THR A 8 -8.15 -16.26 -6.32
N THR A 9 -9.37 -16.25 -5.81
CA THR A 9 -10.60 -16.06 -6.60
C THR A 9 -11.11 -14.62 -6.57
N ILE A 10 -10.31 -13.69 -6.03
CA ILE A 10 -10.68 -12.29 -5.93
C ILE A 10 -10.84 -11.73 -7.35
N PRO A 11 -11.97 -11.08 -7.67
CA PRO A 11 -12.17 -10.50 -8.98
C PRO A 11 -11.23 -9.31 -9.15
N VAL A 12 -10.38 -9.38 -10.16
CA VAL A 12 -9.50 -8.30 -10.63
C VAL A 12 -9.61 -8.21 -12.15
N PRO A 13 -9.42 -7.03 -12.76
CA PRO A 13 -9.38 -6.91 -14.21
C PRO A 13 -8.32 -7.83 -14.82
N ARG A 14 -8.67 -8.50 -15.92
CA ARG A 14 -7.69 -9.27 -16.69
C ARG A 14 -6.78 -8.28 -17.41
N VAL A 15 -5.48 -8.34 -17.11
CA VAL A 15 -4.47 -7.58 -17.86
C VAL A 15 -4.28 -8.21 -19.25
N TYR A 16 -4.39 -7.40 -20.30
CA TYR A 16 -4.15 -7.80 -21.68
C TYR A 16 -2.72 -7.49 -22.11
N ALA A 17 -2.26 -6.28 -21.82
CA ALA A 17 -0.94 -5.81 -22.22
C ALA A 17 -0.41 -4.74 -21.26
N VAL A 18 0.88 -4.51 -21.36
CA VAL A 18 1.59 -3.43 -20.69
C VAL A 18 2.36 -2.70 -21.77
N HIS A 19 2.18 -1.38 -21.82
CA HIS A 19 2.80 -0.51 -22.79
C HIS A 19 3.75 0.45 -22.07
N THR A 20 4.91 0.70 -22.68
CA THR A 20 5.85 1.74 -22.23
C THR A 20 6.00 2.72 -23.37
N GLU A 21 5.58 3.96 -23.13
CA GLU A 21 5.62 5.03 -24.14
C GLU A 21 6.94 5.81 -24.05
N PRO A 22 7.35 6.55 -25.10
CA PRO A 22 8.59 7.34 -25.12
C PRO A 22 8.70 8.44 -24.04
N ASN A 23 7.61 8.73 -23.34
CA ASN A 23 7.54 9.69 -22.24
C ASN A 23 7.82 9.03 -20.87
N ASP A 24 8.28 7.78 -20.85
CA ASP A 24 8.54 6.94 -19.66
C ASP A 24 7.28 6.61 -18.83
N PHE A 25 6.08 6.86 -19.35
CA PHE A 25 4.85 6.42 -18.73
C PHE A 25 4.56 4.96 -19.06
N ILE A 26 3.97 4.29 -18.08
CA ILE A 26 3.57 2.90 -18.15
C ILE A 26 2.04 2.85 -18.21
N TYR A 27 1.51 2.25 -19.26
CA TYR A 27 0.07 2.05 -19.43
C TYR A 27 -0.26 0.57 -19.29
N ILE A 28 -1.27 0.25 -18.48
CA ILE A 28 -1.75 -1.12 -18.30
C ILE A 28 -3.08 -1.25 -19.02
N GLU A 29 -3.08 -2.00 -20.12
CA GLU A 29 -4.31 -2.34 -20.82
C GLU A 29 -4.97 -3.53 -20.14
N MET A 30 -6.22 -3.37 -19.70
CA MET A 30 -6.93 -4.39 -18.95
C MET A 30 -8.42 -4.44 -19.30
N ALA A 31 -9.06 -5.54 -18.94
CA ALA A 31 -10.48 -5.76 -19.18
C ALA A 31 -11.33 -4.70 -18.48
N TYR A 32 -12.19 -4.03 -19.25
CA TYR A 32 -13.23 -3.19 -18.68
C TYR A 32 -14.24 -4.03 -17.90
N VAL A 33 -14.36 -3.75 -16.61
CA VAL A 33 -15.32 -4.41 -15.72
C VAL A 33 -16.58 -3.56 -15.64
N ARG A 34 -17.69 -4.03 -16.23
CA ARG A 34 -18.98 -3.33 -16.14
C ARG A 34 -19.44 -3.21 -14.69
N GLY A 35 -19.75 -1.99 -14.26
CA GLY A 35 -20.24 -1.63 -12.94
C GLY A 35 -19.95 -0.15 -12.68
N GLU A 36 -20.20 0.28 -11.45
CA GLU A 36 -19.86 1.61 -10.96
C GLU A 36 -18.92 1.45 -9.75
N ASP A 37 -18.05 2.42 -9.50
CA ASP A 37 -17.22 2.38 -8.29
C ASP A 37 -18.09 2.61 -7.03
N LEU A 38 -17.68 2.00 -5.92
CA LEU A 38 -18.43 2.01 -4.67
C LEU A 38 -18.55 3.41 -4.05
N GLU A 39 -17.61 4.31 -4.35
CA GLU A 39 -17.67 5.70 -3.88
C GLU A 39 -18.84 6.44 -4.54
N SER A 40 -18.96 6.34 -5.87
CA SER A 40 -19.99 6.99 -6.66
C SER A 40 -21.41 6.55 -6.28
N VAL A 41 -21.62 5.27 -5.98
CA VAL A 41 -22.96 4.74 -5.65
C VAL A 41 -23.23 4.63 -4.15
N TRP A 42 -22.29 5.04 -3.29
CA TRP A 42 -22.36 4.83 -1.83
C TRP A 42 -23.66 5.30 -1.20
N GLY A 43 -24.17 6.45 -1.65
CA GLY A 43 -25.41 7.07 -1.15
C GLY A 43 -26.69 6.34 -1.53
N ASP A 44 -26.65 5.57 -2.62
CA ASP A 44 -27.83 4.96 -3.24
C ASP A 44 -28.01 3.49 -2.87
N LEU A 45 -27.00 2.87 -2.25
CA LEU A 45 -27.03 1.46 -1.86
C LEU A 45 -27.97 1.22 -0.68
N SER A 46 -28.81 0.19 -0.81
CA SER A 46 -29.62 -0.30 0.31
C SER A 46 -28.74 -0.95 1.38
N ALA A 47 -29.27 -1.08 2.61
CA ALA A 47 -28.57 -1.77 3.69
C ALA A 47 -28.17 -3.21 3.31
N ASP A 48 -29.04 -3.94 2.59
CA ASP A 48 -28.76 -5.32 2.16
C ASP A 48 -27.65 -5.39 1.10
N GLN A 49 -27.61 -4.43 0.18
CA GLN A 49 -26.53 -4.34 -0.82
C GLN A 49 -25.21 -4.00 -0.13
N MET A 50 -25.20 -3.03 0.79
CA MET A 50 -24.03 -2.70 1.59
C MET A 50 -23.52 -3.93 2.37
N ASN A 51 -24.41 -4.63 3.08
CA ASN A 51 -24.05 -5.83 3.82
C ASN A 51 -23.46 -6.92 2.91
N SER A 52 -24.01 -7.09 1.71
CA SER A 52 -23.50 -8.05 0.72
C SER A 52 -22.11 -7.67 0.19
N ILE A 53 -21.90 -6.39 -0.12
CA ILE A 53 -20.61 -5.85 -0.58
C ILE A 53 -19.54 -6.04 0.49
N PHE A 54 -19.82 -5.70 1.75
CA PHE A 54 -18.84 -5.86 2.83
C PHE A 54 -18.62 -7.32 3.24
N ALA A 55 -19.62 -8.19 3.07
CA ALA A 55 -19.42 -9.62 3.18
C ALA A 55 -18.50 -10.17 2.07
N ASP A 56 -18.62 -9.67 0.84
CA ASP A 56 -17.69 -10.00 -0.26
C ASP A 56 -16.28 -9.51 0.08
N LEU A 57 -16.15 -8.25 0.50
CA LEU A 57 -14.88 -7.63 0.86
C LEU A 57 -14.18 -8.40 1.98
N LYS A 58 -14.91 -8.80 3.03
CA LYS A 58 -14.38 -9.63 4.13
C LYS A 58 -13.80 -10.94 3.63
N ARG A 59 -14.46 -11.61 2.68
CA ARG A 59 -13.93 -12.84 2.07
C ARG A 59 -12.70 -12.57 1.23
N HIS A 60 -12.66 -11.48 0.47
CA HIS A 60 -11.47 -11.08 -0.30
C HIS A 60 -10.28 -10.80 0.64
N MET A 61 -10.45 -9.99 1.68
CA MET A 61 -9.38 -9.69 2.64
C MET A 61 -8.90 -10.95 3.38
N SER A 62 -9.83 -11.85 3.74
CA SER A 62 -9.47 -13.15 4.32
C SER A 62 -8.65 -14.01 3.35
N SER A 63 -9.01 -14.01 2.06
CA SER A 63 -8.26 -14.73 1.02
C SER A 63 -6.86 -14.16 0.83
N LEU A 64 -6.68 -12.83 0.81
CA LEU A 64 -5.36 -12.20 0.74
C LEU A 64 -4.50 -12.56 1.95
N ARG A 65 -5.08 -12.46 3.16
CA ARG A 65 -4.38 -12.83 4.40
C ARG A 65 -4.05 -14.33 4.47
N GLY A 66 -4.73 -15.18 3.72
CA GLY A 66 -4.42 -16.62 3.63
C GLY A 66 -3.23 -16.95 2.73
N LEU A 67 -2.77 -16.01 1.91
CA LEU A 67 -1.61 -16.21 1.03
C LEU A 67 -0.33 -16.38 1.85
N GLN A 68 0.52 -17.32 1.44
CA GLN A 68 1.77 -17.61 2.13
C GLN A 68 2.86 -16.62 1.71
N PRO A 69 3.44 -15.85 2.65
CA PRO A 69 4.52 -14.93 2.32
C PRO A 69 5.80 -15.70 1.96
N PRO A 70 6.70 -15.10 1.16
CA PRO A 70 7.98 -15.71 0.83
C PRO A 70 8.86 -15.93 2.08
N ALA A 71 8.71 -15.07 3.09
CA ALA A 71 9.29 -15.21 4.43
C ALA A 71 8.43 -14.44 5.45
N GLN A 72 8.45 -14.87 6.72
CA GLN A 72 7.85 -14.08 7.80
C GLN A 72 8.75 -12.91 8.18
N GLY A 73 8.15 -11.78 8.56
CA GLY A 73 8.84 -10.56 8.96
C GLY A 73 9.35 -9.71 7.78
N VAL A 74 8.95 -10.00 6.54
CA VAL A 74 9.40 -9.28 5.35
C VAL A 74 8.37 -8.24 4.89
N VAL A 75 8.87 -7.08 4.45
CA VAL A 75 8.14 -6.10 3.65
C VAL A 75 8.68 -6.11 2.24
N SER A 76 7.82 -6.39 1.27
CA SER A 76 8.20 -6.43 -0.15
C SER A 76 6.99 -6.28 -1.08
N SER A 77 7.18 -6.01 -2.37
CA SER A 77 6.11 -6.15 -3.36
C SER A 77 5.71 -7.62 -3.55
N ALA A 78 4.65 -7.88 -4.31
CA ALA A 78 4.11 -9.22 -4.51
C ALA A 78 5.15 -10.30 -4.94
N LEU A 79 6.15 -9.91 -5.72
CA LEU A 79 7.18 -10.81 -6.26
C LEU A 79 8.54 -10.68 -5.54
N GLY A 80 8.58 -10.03 -4.38
CA GLY A 80 9.82 -9.83 -3.63
C GLY A 80 10.71 -8.71 -4.19
N PHE A 81 10.17 -7.82 -5.02
CA PHE A 81 10.84 -6.59 -5.45
C PHE A 81 10.61 -5.44 -4.45
N PRO A 82 11.37 -4.33 -4.54
CA PRO A 82 11.12 -3.12 -3.75
C PRO A 82 9.66 -2.65 -3.90
N PRO A 83 8.88 -2.54 -2.80
CA PRO A 83 7.56 -1.94 -2.83
C PRO A 83 7.60 -0.42 -3.04
N TYR A 84 6.43 0.10 -3.41
CA TYR A 84 6.12 1.53 -3.49
C TYR A 84 4.82 1.77 -2.72
N ASP A 85 4.76 2.82 -1.91
CA ASP A 85 3.57 3.15 -1.11
C ASP A 85 3.56 4.65 -0.82
N CYS A 86 2.48 5.34 -1.20
CA CYS A 86 2.35 6.79 -1.04
C CYS A 86 2.41 7.27 0.42
N ARG A 87 2.09 6.42 1.41
CA ARG A 87 2.24 6.73 2.84
C ARG A 87 3.71 6.86 3.23
N ILE A 88 4.58 6.12 2.54
CA ILE A 88 6.04 6.15 2.72
C ILE A 88 6.64 7.29 1.91
N GLY A 89 6.20 7.49 0.67
CA GLY A 89 6.62 8.62 -0.16
C GLY A 89 6.74 8.23 -1.63
N ASN A 90 7.38 9.08 -2.42
CA ASN A 90 7.50 8.92 -3.87
C ASN A 90 8.69 8.04 -4.33
N ARG A 91 9.18 7.16 -3.45
CA ARG A 91 10.36 6.34 -3.69
C ARG A 91 10.13 4.88 -3.32
N PHE A 92 10.72 3.99 -4.13
CA PHE A 92 10.82 2.58 -3.79
C PHE A 92 11.63 2.36 -2.51
N PHE A 93 11.25 1.36 -1.74
CA PHE A 93 11.94 0.96 -0.50
C PHE A 93 12.08 -0.55 -0.43
N GLY A 94 13.05 -1.06 0.32
CA GLY A 94 13.17 -2.49 0.61
C GLY A 94 13.56 -3.34 -0.61
N PRO A 95 13.24 -4.65 -0.65
CA PRO A 95 12.66 -5.47 0.41
C PRO A 95 13.41 -5.34 1.73
N MET A 96 12.72 -5.41 2.86
CA MET A 96 13.32 -5.19 4.19
C MET A 96 12.60 -5.95 5.29
N ALA A 97 13.19 -6.02 6.48
CA ALA A 97 12.53 -6.57 7.66
C ALA A 97 11.47 -5.59 8.22
N HIS A 98 10.50 -6.11 9.00
CA HIS A 98 9.50 -5.28 9.69
C HIS A 98 10.15 -4.18 10.56
N ASP A 99 11.25 -4.46 11.26
CA ASP A 99 11.91 -3.47 12.12
C ASP A 99 12.51 -2.31 11.31
N GLU A 100 13.07 -2.60 10.13
CA GLU A 100 13.56 -1.60 9.19
C GLU A 100 12.41 -0.79 8.60
N PHE A 101 11.29 -1.46 8.29
CA PHE A 101 10.10 -0.82 7.78
C PHE A 101 9.48 0.13 8.82
N HIS A 102 9.30 -0.30 10.08
CA HIS A 102 8.84 0.57 11.15
C HIS A 102 9.81 1.73 11.42
N SER A 103 11.12 1.53 11.20
CA SER A 103 12.12 2.60 11.26
C SER A 103 11.89 3.62 10.15
N LEU A 104 11.62 3.15 8.93
CA LEU A 104 11.26 4.01 7.81
C LEU A 104 9.96 4.77 8.07
N VAL A 105 8.90 4.10 8.54
CA VAL A 105 7.59 4.72 8.83
C VAL A 105 7.69 5.88 9.83
N ARG A 106 8.60 5.78 10.81
CA ARG A 106 8.85 6.82 11.82
C ARG A 106 9.96 7.81 11.44
N GLY A 107 10.32 7.89 10.16
CA GLY A 107 11.31 8.85 9.65
C GLY A 107 12.72 8.60 10.19
N THR A 108 13.07 7.35 10.50
CA THR A 108 14.35 6.90 11.08
C THR A 108 14.64 7.40 12.50
N ALA A 109 13.68 8.08 13.15
CA ALA A 109 13.81 8.51 14.53
C ALA A 109 13.97 7.31 15.47
N SER A 110 14.72 7.50 16.57
CA SER A 110 14.87 6.45 17.59
C SER A 110 13.53 6.23 18.32
N LEU A 111 13.33 5.05 18.92
CA LEU A 111 12.12 4.80 19.70
C LEU A 111 12.04 5.70 20.94
N GLU A 112 13.19 6.09 21.50
CA GLU A 112 13.26 7.04 22.61
C GLU A 112 12.77 8.43 22.18
N ASP A 113 13.23 8.92 21.02
CA ASP A 113 12.76 10.18 20.46
C ASP A 113 11.26 10.13 20.15
N ILE A 114 10.76 9.02 19.59
CA ILE A 114 9.34 8.85 19.31
C ILE A 114 8.51 8.84 20.61
N ALA A 115 8.99 8.16 21.64
CA ALA A 115 8.33 8.13 22.95
C ALA A 115 8.26 9.53 23.57
N PHE A 116 9.33 10.32 23.44
CA PHE A 116 9.44 11.66 23.98
C PHE A 116 8.65 12.72 23.18
N ILE A 117 8.74 12.68 21.85
CA ILE A 117 8.20 13.73 20.96
C ILE A 117 6.73 13.47 20.61
N LEU A 118 6.35 12.21 20.40
CA LEU A 118 5.01 11.83 19.97
C LEU A 118 4.23 11.18 21.11
N SER A 119 4.56 9.94 21.46
CA SER A 119 4.03 9.22 22.61
C SER A 119 4.70 7.87 22.81
N GLU A 120 4.71 7.40 24.06
CA GLU A 120 5.15 6.04 24.43
C GLU A 120 4.31 4.95 23.73
N GLU A 121 3.03 5.23 23.46
CA GLU A 121 2.14 4.32 22.73
C GLU A 121 2.65 4.06 21.30
N VAL A 122 3.01 5.12 20.56
CA VAL A 122 3.54 5.01 19.19
C VAL A 122 4.85 4.22 19.19
N ALA A 123 5.75 4.52 20.14
CA ALA A 123 7.00 3.78 20.27
C ALA A 123 6.76 2.28 20.58
N THR A 124 5.83 1.98 21.47
CA THR A 124 5.50 0.61 21.88
C THR A 124 4.97 -0.21 20.70
N ILE A 125 4.10 0.36 19.86
CA ILE A 125 3.53 -0.32 18.70
C ILE A 125 4.62 -0.86 17.76
N HIS A 126 5.66 -0.06 17.51
CA HIS A 126 6.78 -0.47 16.65
C HIS A 126 7.77 -1.46 17.30
N THR A 127 7.58 -1.86 18.56
CA THR A 127 8.34 -2.96 19.19
C THR A 127 7.62 -4.31 19.14
N ARG A 128 6.36 -4.31 18.70
CA ARG A 128 5.56 -5.54 18.59
C ARG A 128 6.04 -6.41 17.43
N ARG A 129 5.76 -7.70 17.54
CA ARG A 129 5.99 -8.67 16.46
C ARG A 129 4.69 -8.91 15.71
N TYR A 130 4.74 -8.72 14.40
CA TYR A 130 3.62 -8.91 13.49
C TYR A 130 3.90 -10.05 12.52
N GLN A 131 2.85 -10.75 12.11
CA GLN A 131 2.92 -11.64 10.95
C GLN A 131 2.96 -10.84 9.65
N THR A 132 3.58 -11.42 8.62
CA THR A 132 3.54 -10.87 7.26
C THR A 132 2.32 -11.41 6.53
N HIS A 133 1.51 -10.52 5.95
CA HIS A 133 0.38 -10.86 5.08
C HIS A 133 0.44 -10.09 3.76
N PHE A 134 -0.23 -10.63 2.75
CA PHE A 134 -0.45 -9.91 1.50
C PHE A 134 -1.50 -8.82 1.72
N ALA A 135 -1.11 -7.57 1.50
CA ALA A 135 -1.95 -6.40 1.63
C ALA A 135 -2.29 -5.81 0.26
N HIS A 136 -3.48 -5.21 0.14
CA HIS A 136 -3.81 -4.37 -1.01
C HIS A 136 -3.08 -3.02 -0.93
N ALA A 137 -2.93 -2.50 0.27
CA ALA A 137 -2.31 -1.22 0.64
C ALA A 137 -2.92 0.04 -0.01
N ASP A 138 -4.05 -0.09 -0.70
CA ASP A 138 -4.83 1.07 -1.19
C ASP A 138 -6.34 0.78 -1.24
N LEU A 139 -6.85 0.15 -0.18
CA LEU A 139 -8.25 -0.21 -0.13
C LEU A 139 -9.11 1.02 0.17
N CYS A 140 -9.88 1.47 -0.82
CA CYS A 140 -10.85 2.55 -0.69
C CYS A 140 -12.03 2.35 -1.67
N PRO A 141 -13.19 3.00 -1.45
CA PRO A 141 -14.39 2.77 -2.26
C PRO A 141 -14.21 3.01 -3.76
N ARG A 142 -13.47 4.05 -4.17
CA ARG A 142 -13.17 4.31 -5.60
C ARG A 142 -12.44 3.16 -6.30
N ASN A 143 -11.74 2.32 -5.54
CA ASN A 143 -11.00 1.16 -6.05
C ASN A 143 -11.84 -0.13 -6.07
N ILE A 144 -13.15 -0.06 -5.78
CA ILE A 144 -14.05 -1.22 -5.74
C ILE A 144 -15.17 -1.02 -6.75
N ILE A 145 -15.20 -1.83 -7.81
CA ILE A 145 -16.31 -1.83 -8.76
C ILE A 145 -17.42 -2.74 -8.24
N VAL A 146 -18.64 -2.22 -8.19
CA VAL A 146 -19.84 -2.95 -7.78
C VAL A 146 -20.84 -3.08 -8.92
N ARG A 147 -21.56 -4.21 -8.94
CA ARG A 147 -22.66 -4.45 -9.88
C ARG A 147 -23.69 -5.36 -9.25
N GLY A 148 -24.95 -4.92 -9.22
CA GLY A 148 -26.04 -5.70 -8.63
C GLY A 148 -25.86 -5.95 -7.13
N GLY A 149 -25.29 -4.98 -6.39
CA GLY A 149 -25.08 -5.09 -4.94
C GLY A 149 -23.98 -6.07 -4.53
N ARG A 150 -23.05 -6.41 -5.44
CA ARG A 150 -21.92 -7.31 -5.20
C ARG A 150 -20.64 -6.71 -5.77
N ILE A 151 -19.49 -7.10 -5.23
CA ILE A 151 -18.19 -6.68 -5.78
C ILE A 151 -17.97 -7.38 -7.11
N ALA A 152 -17.78 -6.59 -8.18
CA ALA A 152 -17.47 -7.06 -9.52
C ALA A 152 -15.98 -7.06 -9.81
N ALA A 153 -15.19 -6.15 -9.22
CA ALA A 153 -13.73 -6.16 -9.25
C ALA A 153 -13.12 -5.27 -8.16
N ASN A 154 -11.89 -5.59 -7.74
CA ASN A 154 -11.04 -4.69 -6.97
C ASN A 154 -9.90 -4.17 -7.88
N LEU A 155 -9.72 -2.86 -7.90
CA LEU A 155 -8.81 -2.11 -8.75
C LEU A 155 -7.59 -1.61 -7.97
N ASP A 156 -6.67 -0.98 -8.69
CA ASP A 156 -5.53 -0.24 -8.15
C ASP A 156 -4.66 -1.00 -7.15
N TRP A 157 -3.87 -1.93 -7.68
CA TRP A 157 -2.95 -2.77 -6.90
C TRP A 157 -1.53 -2.20 -6.89
N ALA A 158 -1.36 -0.89 -7.09
CA ALA A 158 -0.05 -0.26 -7.25
C ALA A 158 0.84 -0.40 -6.01
N PHE A 159 0.22 -0.40 -4.82
CA PHE A 159 0.92 -0.51 -3.54
C PHE A 159 0.90 -1.93 -2.94
N ALA A 160 0.32 -2.88 -3.66
CA ALA A 160 0.10 -4.22 -3.12
C ALA A 160 1.39 -5.00 -2.91
N GLY A 161 1.45 -5.74 -1.81
CA GLY A 161 2.65 -6.47 -1.42
C GLY A 161 2.52 -7.18 -0.09
N TRP A 162 3.65 -7.61 0.45
CA TRP A 162 3.80 -8.25 1.75
C TRP A 162 4.12 -7.19 2.80
N TYR A 163 3.31 -7.10 3.85
CA TYR A 163 3.40 -6.08 4.90
C TYR A 163 3.05 -6.66 6.28
N PRO A 164 3.34 -5.94 7.39
CA PRO A 164 2.78 -6.27 8.69
C PRO A 164 1.26 -6.38 8.65
N GLU A 165 0.71 -7.34 9.39
CA GLU A 165 -0.71 -7.73 9.33
C GLU A 165 -1.75 -6.61 9.57
N TYR A 166 -1.34 -5.48 10.14
CA TYR A 166 -2.18 -4.32 10.40
C TYR A 166 -2.26 -3.33 9.22
N TRP A 167 -1.36 -3.44 8.22
CA TRP A 167 -1.10 -2.38 7.24
C TRP A 167 -2.35 -1.97 6.46
N ASP A 168 -3.11 -2.94 5.93
CA ASP A 168 -4.34 -2.67 5.16
C ASP A 168 -5.38 -1.86 5.95
N LEU A 169 -5.58 -2.17 7.24
CA LEU A 169 -6.51 -1.40 8.08
C LEU A 169 -6.04 0.05 8.16
N THR A 170 -4.77 0.26 8.51
CA THR A 170 -4.23 1.61 8.71
C THR A 170 -4.18 2.41 7.41
N LYS A 171 -3.84 1.78 6.28
CA LYS A 171 -3.83 2.40 4.95
C LYS A 171 -5.22 2.74 4.44
N ALA A 172 -6.22 1.92 4.72
CA ALA A 172 -7.60 2.22 4.33
C ALA A 172 -8.16 3.46 5.06
N HIS A 173 -7.58 3.84 6.20
CA HIS A 173 -7.87 5.09 6.92
C HIS A 173 -7.01 6.29 6.50
N TYR A 174 -5.96 6.07 5.68
CA TYR A 174 -5.12 7.13 5.13
C TYR A 174 -5.79 7.85 3.95
N ASN A 175 -6.72 7.17 3.26
CA ASN A 175 -7.49 7.73 2.16
C ASN A 175 -8.57 8.70 2.64
N LEU A 176 -8.76 9.82 1.92
CA LEU A 176 -9.79 10.83 2.18
C LEU A 176 -10.88 10.81 1.11
N PHE A 177 -12.15 10.71 1.52
CA PHE A 177 -13.31 10.76 0.63
C PHE A 177 -14.63 10.99 1.40
N HIS A 178 -15.72 11.25 0.68
CA HIS A 178 -17.04 11.46 1.27
C HIS A 178 -17.61 10.17 1.89
N GLY A 179 -18.10 10.23 3.13
CA GLY A 179 -18.66 9.05 3.82
C GLY A 179 -17.63 8.22 4.60
N GLN A 180 -16.42 8.76 4.81
CA GLN A 180 -15.33 8.12 5.55
C GLN A 180 -15.79 7.44 6.84
N GLY A 181 -16.57 8.12 7.70
CA GLY A 181 -17.01 7.56 8.98
C GLY A 181 -17.75 6.22 8.86
N ARG A 182 -18.69 6.09 7.89
CA ARG A 182 -19.40 4.83 7.65
C ARG A 182 -18.46 3.75 7.09
N TRP A 183 -17.53 4.13 6.21
CA TRP A 183 -16.50 3.21 5.73
C TRP A 183 -15.65 2.65 6.86
N GLU A 184 -15.20 3.50 7.79
CA GLU A 184 -14.42 3.09 8.95
C GLU A 184 -15.16 2.05 9.81
N GLU A 185 -16.45 2.25 10.04
CA GLU A 185 -17.30 1.31 10.77
C GLU A 185 -17.36 -0.06 10.08
N TYR A 186 -17.51 -0.09 8.76
CA TYR A 186 -17.52 -1.36 8.02
C TYR A 186 -16.16 -2.03 7.98
N LEU A 187 -15.05 -1.28 7.88
CA LEU A 187 -13.71 -1.87 7.88
C LEU A 187 -13.42 -2.66 9.17
N ARG A 188 -13.91 -2.17 10.32
CA ARG A 188 -13.83 -2.89 11.60
C ARG A 188 -14.55 -4.24 11.60
N LEU A 189 -15.50 -4.45 10.69
CA LEU A 189 -16.20 -5.73 10.51
C LEU A 189 -15.49 -6.66 9.52
N VAL A 190 -14.72 -6.09 8.60
CA VAL A 190 -14.00 -6.77 7.51
C VAL A 190 -12.65 -7.30 7.97
N MET A 191 -11.89 -6.51 8.74
CA MET A 191 -10.52 -6.83 9.14
C MET A 191 -10.41 -7.09 10.65
N PRO A 192 -9.35 -7.78 11.11
CA PRO A 192 -9.07 -7.91 12.53
C PRO A 192 -8.83 -6.55 13.20
N CYS A 193 -8.98 -6.53 14.53
CA CYS A 193 -8.83 -5.32 15.32
C CYS A 193 -7.36 -4.94 15.48
N TYR A 194 -6.97 -3.77 14.95
CA TYR A 194 -5.67 -3.13 15.14
C TYR A 194 -5.84 -1.64 15.51
N GLU A 195 -6.75 -1.34 16.43
CA GLU A 195 -7.10 0.05 16.81
C GLU A 195 -5.96 0.81 17.50
N MET A 196 -5.00 0.10 18.10
CA MET A 196 -3.80 0.73 18.67
C MET A 196 -2.81 1.11 17.56
N GLU A 197 -2.61 0.20 16.60
CA GLU A 197 -1.79 0.44 15.40
C GLU A 197 -2.37 1.58 14.56
N LEU A 198 -3.70 1.60 14.38
CA LEU A 198 -4.38 2.68 13.68
C LEU A 198 -4.19 4.04 14.37
N ARG A 199 -4.29 4.09 15.70
CA ARG A 199 -4.03 5.33 16.45
C ARG A 199 -2.58 5.78 16.27
N ALA A 200 -1.62 4.86 16.37
CA ALA A 200 -0.22 5.17 16.17
C ALA A 200 0.06 5.66 14.74
N GLU A 201 -0.48 4.99 13.73
CA GLU A 201 -0.32 5.37 12.33
C GLU A 201 -0.98 6.70 11.98
N ARG A 202 -2.09 7.08 12.63
CA ARG A 202 -2.67 8.43 12.46
C ARG A 202 -1.72 9.51 12.99
N VAL A 203 -1.15 9.31 14.18
CA VAL A 203 -0.16 10.24 14.75
C VAL A 203 1.08 10.32 13.87
N LEU A 204 1.57 9.18 13.38
CA LEU A 204 2.72 9.14 12.47
C LEU A 204 2.40 9.76 11.11
N GLY A 205 1.21 9.53 10.55
CA GLY A 205 0.79 10.11 9.27
C GLY A 205 0.75 11.64 9.32
N ASP A 206 0.28 12.20 10.43
CA ASP A 206 0.20 13.67 10.62
C ASP A 206 1.58 14.31 10.85
N ARG A 207 2.52 13.58 11.47
CA ARG A 207 3.80 14.13 11.94
C ARG A 207 5.01 13.73 11.10
N MET A 208 4.93 12.59 10.44
CA MET A 208 5.96 11.99 9.58
C MET A 208 5.37 11.80 8.18
N VAL A 209 5.09 12.92 7.52
CA VAL A 209 4.57 12.94 6.15
C VAL A 209 5.65 12.43 5.20
N GLU A 210 5.33 11.37 4.45
CA GLU A 210 6.20 10.76 3.44
C GLU A 210 7.67 10.56 3.91
N PRO A 211 7.90 9.74 4.95
CA PRO A 211 9.22 9.64 5.58
C PRO A 211 10.32 9.02 4.69
N GLY A 212 9.94 8.41 3.57
CA GLY A 212 10.82 7.92 2.52
C GLY A 212 11.08 8.92 1.38
N SER A 213 10.41 10.07 1.36
CA SER A 213 10.71 11.11 0.37
C SER A 213 12.05 11.81 0.70
N ALA A 214 12.79 12.18 -0.34
CA ALA A 214 14.03 12.95 -0.17
C ALA A 214 13.68 14.39 0.23
N ILE A 215 14.18 14.85 1.38
CA ILE A 215 13.90 16.21 1.87
C ILE A 215 15.16 17.06 1.89
N ASN A 216 15.03 18.31 1.43
CA ASN A 216 16.01 19.35 1.71
C ASN A 216 15.53 20.10 2.95
N TRP A 217 16.41 20.32 3.91
CA TRP A 217 16.09 21.09 5.09
C TRP A 217 17.13 22.17 5.34
N TYR A 218 16.69 23.22 6.03
CA TYR A 218 17.54 24.32 6.46
C TYR A 218 17.28 24.60 7.93
N ARG A 219 18.33 24.57 8.74
CA ARG A 219 18.25 24.86 10.17
C ARG A 219 19.51 25.60 10.60
N ASP A 220 19.35 26.74 11.26
CA ASP A 220 20.44 27.52 11.86
C ASP A 220 21.61 27.82 10.89
N GLY A 221 21.31 28.17 9.64
CA GLY A 221 22.36 28.45 8.65
C GLY A 221 22.86 27.22 7.88
N VAL A 222 22.53 26.02 8.34
CA VAL A 222 22.98 24.76 7.75
C VAL A 222 21.92 24.21 6.79
N ARG A 223 22.34 23.90 5.57
CA ARG A 223 21.54 23.13 4.61
C ARG A 223 21.90 21.66 4.72
N GLY A 224 20.89 20.80 4.81
CA GLY A 224 21.03 19.35 4.73
C GLY A 224 20.10 18.75 3.68
N LYS A 225 20.43 17.56 3.23
CA LYS A 225 19.60 16.75 2.34
C LYS A 225 19.52 15.33 2.87
N SER A 226 18.31 14.78 2.99
CA SER A 226 18.12 13.34 3.18
C SER A 226 17.96 12.67 1.81
N GLY A 227 18.51 11.47 1.65
CA GLY A 227 18.41 10.70 0.39
C GLY A 227 17.03 10.07 0.14
N GLY A 228 16.15 10.08 1.14
CA GLY A 228 14.91 9.31 1.13
C GLY A 228 15.14 7.80 1.26
N SER A 229 14.09 7.03 1.05
CA SER A 229 14.16 5.58 0.93
C SER A 229 14.79 5.16 -0.39
N ALA A 230 15.26 3.92 -0.41
CA ALA A 230 15.81 3.28 -1.60
C ALA A 230 15.57 1.76 -1.54
N PRO A 231 15.64 1.08 -2.69
CA PRO A 231 15.81 -0.36 -2.72
C PRO A 231 16.98 -0.83 -1.85
N ALA A 232 16.82 -1.99 -1.21
CA ALA A 232 17.85 -2.57 -0.37
C ALA A 232 19.12 -2.86 -1.18
N ALA A 233 20.30 -2.52 -0.62
CA ALA A 233 21.57 -2.69 -1.31
C ALA A 233 21.83 -4.14 -1.74
N ALA A 234 21.47 -5.12 -0.89
CA ALA A 234 21.58 -6.54 -1.22
C ALA A 234 20.70 -6.92 -2.43
N TRP A 235 19.51 -6.35 -2.54
CA TRP A 235 18.63 -6.56 -3.69
C TRP A 235 19.25 -5.98 -4.96
N LEU A 236 19.74 -4.73 -4.92
CA LEU A 236 20.40 -4.08 -6.05
C LEU A 236 21.63 -4.87 -6.54
N GLN A 237 22.44 -5.38 -5.61
CA GLN A 237 23.59 -6.22 -5.95
C GLN A 237 23.16 -7.55 -6.60
N ALA A 238 22.12 -8.19 -6.08
CA ALA A 238 21.60 -9.46 -6.60
C ALA A 238 20.91 -9.33 -7.98
N THR A 239 20.47 -8.12 -8.33
CA THR A 239 19.79 -7.84 -9.61
C THR A 239 20.67 -7.10 -10.61
N ALA A 240 21.88 -6.70 -10.23
CA ALA A 240 22.85 -6.05 -11.10
C ALA A 240 23.08 -6.88 -12.39
N GLY A 241 22.89 -6.24 -13.55
CA GLY A 241 23.12 -6.86 -14.86
C GLY A 241 21.97 -7.73 -15.39
N ARG A 242 20.84 -7.87 -14.67
CA ARG A 242 19.64 -8.49 -15.24
C ARG A 242 19.05 -7.58 -16.32
N LYS A 243 18.70 -8.13 -17.48
CA LYS A 243 17.93 -7.39 -18.49
C LYS A 243 16.52 -7.13 -17.93
N PRO A 244 15.97 -5.92 -18.08
CA PRO A 244 14.60 -5.64 -17.67
C PRO A 244 13.65 -6.48 -18.52
N VAL A 245 13.01 -7.47 -17.87
CA VAL A 245 11.99 -8.33 -18.49
C VAL A 245 10.60 -8.06 -17.92
N ASP A 246 10.49 -7.16 -16.94
CA ASP A 246 9.25 -6.78 -16.29
C ASP A 246 9.17 -5.27 -15.98
N LEU A 247 7.94 -4.84 -15.75
CA LEU A 247 7.51 -3.46 -15.45
C LEU A 247 8.29 -2.82 -14.29
N TRP A 248 8.68 -3.63 -13.31
CA TRP A 248 9.37 -3.18 -12.11
C TRP A 248 10.84 -2.91 -12.36
N THR A 249 11.48 -3.70 -13.23
CA THR A 249 12.86 -3.47 -13.62
C THR A 249 12.98 -2.21 -14.50
N LEU A 250 11.96 -1.89 -15.31
CA LEU A 250 11.91 -0.62 -16.07
C LEU A 250 11.76 0.60 -15.14
N ALA A 251 10.82 0.57 -14.18
CA ALA A 251 10.64 1.66 -13.22
C ALA A 251 11.90 1.87 -12.32
N LEU A 252 12.61 0.80 -11.99
CA LEU A 252 13.85 0.82 -11.20
C LEU A 252 15.12 1.14 -12.00
N CYS A 253 15.06 1.21 -13.34
CA CYS A 253 16.16 1.73 -14.16
C CYS A 253 16.08 3.26 -14.33
N CYS A 254 14.90 3.87 -14.14
CA CYS A 254 14.67 5.31 -14.34
C CYS A 254 14.70 6.13 -13.03
N VAL A 255 15.49 5.71 -12.04
CA VAL A 255 15.53 6.22 -10.64
C VAL A 255 15.88 7.72 -10.50
N GLU A 256 16.15 8.44 -11.59
CA GLU A 256 16.39 9.88 -11.53
C GLU A 256 15.17 10.77 -11.85
N SER A 257 14.03 10.24 -12.32
CA SER A 257 12.93 11.15 -12.74
C SER A 257 11.50 10.61 -12.82
N VAL A 258 11.17 9.38 -12.42
CA VAL A 258 9.80 8.89 -12.61
C VAL A 258 8.88 9.22 -11.43
N THR A 259 8.05 10.23 -11.62
CA THR A 259 6.75 10.35 -10.93
C THR A 259 5.82 9.32 -11.56
N LEU A 260 5.45 8.26 -10.84
CA LEU A 260 4.42 7.33 -11.30
C LEU A 260 3.05 8.04 -11.23
N SER A 261 2.61 8.67 -12.33
CA SER A 261 1.18 8.96 -12.52
C SER A 261 0.57 7.71 -13.15
N ILE A 262 -0.23 6.98 -12.39
CA ILE A 262 -1.08 5.91 -12.93
C ILE A 262 -2.40 6.60 -13.28
N ASP A 263 -2.47 7.19 -14.46
CA ASP A 263 -3.74 7.67 -14.99
C ASP A 263 -4.47 6.48 -15.63
N MET A 264 -5.58 6.08 -15.01
CA MET A 264 -6.48 5.09 -15.60
C MET A 264 -7.19 5.73 -16.81
N ILE A 265 -6.93 5.23 -18.01
CA ILE A 265 -7.72 5.52 -19.21
C ILE A 265 -8.67 4.36 -19.47
#